data_AF-A0A9E0VDN2-F1
#
_entry.id   AF-A0A9E0VDN2-F1
#
_cell.length_a   1.000
_cell.length_b   1.000
_cell.length_c   1.000
_cell.angle_alpha   90.00
_cell.angle_beta   90.00
_cell.angle_gamma   90.00
#
_symmetry.space_group_name_H-M   'P 1'
#
loop_
_entity.id
_entity.type
_entity.pdbx_description
1 polymer ?
#
loop_
_entity_poly.entity_id
_entity_poly.type
_entity_poly.pdbx_seq_one_letter_code
_entity_poly.pdbx_strand_id
1 'polypeptide(L)' 'MPKRELSGDEMEALKNQFTYHAPQGDQVERYALINDAAFKFAQTVLECTPRCADQSAAIRQIREARMTANSAIACNE' A
#
# COMPACT_ATOMS: atom_id res chain seq x y z
N MET A 1 30.50 -2.65 -9.19
CA MET A 1 30.39 -3.80 -8.28
C MET A 1 29.38 -3.46 -7.18
N PRO A 2 28.57 -4.43 -6.71
CA PRO A 2 27.67 -4.20 -5.58
C PRO A 2 28.46 -3.72 -4.35
N LYS A 3 27.90 -2.78 -3.60
CA LYS A 3 28.58 -2.19 -2.41
C LYS A 3 28.56 -3.13 -1.19
N ARG A 4 27.71 -4.17 -1.21
CA ARG A 4 27.50 -5.12 -0.11
C ARG A 4 26.80 -6.38 -0.64
N GLU A 5 27.04 -7.52 0.02
CA GLU A 5 26.29 -8.77 -0.16
C GLU A 5 25.06 -8.80 0.76
N LEU A 6 23.93 -9.29 0.24
CA LEU A 6 22.72 -9.48 1.03
C LEU A 6 22.87 -10.74 1.89
N SER A 7 22.51 -10.64 3.17
CA SER A 7 22.34 -11.81 4.02
C SER A 7 21.18 -12.70 3.55
N GLY A 8 21.15 -13.94 4.02
CA GLY A 8 20.05 -14.87 3.72
C GLY A 8 18.68 -14.28 4.10
N ASP A 9 18.59 -13.70 5.29
CA ASP A 9 17.33 -13.10 5.80
C ASP A 9 16.89 -11.90 4.96
N GLU A 10 17.81 -11.03 4.54
CA GLU A 10 17.50 -9.90 3.65
C GLU A 10 17.00 -10.37 2.29
N MET A 11 17.59 -11.45 1.76
CA MET A 11 17.17 -12.02 0.49
C MET A 11 15.77 -12.62 0.57
N GLU A 12 15.45 -13.35 1.64
CA GLU A 12 14.11 -13.94 1.82
C GLU A 12 13.04 -12.87 2.06
N ALA A 13 13.34 -11.84 2.86
CA ALA A 13 12.45 -10.70 3.05
C ALA A 13 12.17 -9.98 1.71
N LEU A 14 13.20 -9.81 0.88
CA LEU A 14 13.05 -9.23 -0.45
C LEU A 14 12.21 -10.12 -1.37
N LYS A 15 12.46 -11.43 -1.42
CA LYS A 15 11.63 -12.35 -2.22
C LYS A 15 10.17 -12.31 -1.81
N ASN A 16 9.90 -12.28 -0.50
CA ASN A 16 8.55 -12.16 0.03
C ASN A 16 7.86 -10.89 -0.49
N GLN A 17 8.53 -9.73 -0.45
CA GLN A 17 7.94 -8.47 -0.93
C GLN A 17 7.76 -8.40 -2.47
N PHE A 18 8.47 -9.23 -3.23
CA PHE A 18 8.51 -9.19 -4.69
C PHE A 18 7.84 -10.40 -5.37
N THR A 19 7.12 -11.23 -4.60
CA THR A 19 6.35 -12.38 -5.13
C THR A 19 4.86 -12.09 -5.10
N TYR A 20 4.11 -12.75 -5.98
CA TYR A 20 2.65 -12.69 -5.96
C TYR A 20 2.10 -13.48 -4.76
N HIS A 21 1.27 -12.81 -3.97
CA HIS A 21 0.53 -13.41 -2.86
C HIS A 21 -0.95 -13.50 -3.23
N ALA A 22 -1.42 -14.73 -3.47
CA ALA A 22 -2.83 -14.97 -3.76
C ALA A 22 -3.66 -14.66 -2.51
N PRO A 23 -4.77 -13.91 -2.62
CA PRO A 23 -5.65 -13.67 -1.47
C PRO A 23 -6.18 -14.98 -0.89
N GLN A 24 -6.20 -15.08 0.45
CA GLN A 24 -6.76 -16.22 1.17
C GLN A 24 -7.65 -15.78 2.33
N GLY A 25 -8.55 -16.66 2.79
CA GLY A 25 -9.43 -16.38 3.93
C GLY A 25 -10.28 -15.12 3.75
N ASP A 26 -10.18 -14.18 4.70
CA ASP A 26 -10.92 -12.91 4.74
C ASP A 26 -10.13 -11.72 4.15
N GLN A 27 -9.00 -11.98 3.49
CA GLN A 27 -8.13 -10.91 2.98
C GLN A 27 -8.85 -10.05 1.94
N VAL A 28 -9.71 -10.63 1.10
CA VAL A 28 -10.45 -9.91 0.05
C VAL A 28 -11.39 -8.88 0.66
N GLU A 29 -12.12 -9.25 1.71
CA GLU A 29 -13.02 -8.38 2.46
C GLU A 29 -12.25 -7.25 3.14
N ARG A 30 -11.10 -7.57 3.74
CA ARG A 30 -10.24 -6.57 4.40
C ARG A 30 -9.63 -5.59 3.39
N TYR A 31 -9.20 -6.06 2.21
CA TYR A 31 -8.79 -5.18 1.11
C TYR A 31 -9.93 -4.27 0.69
N ALA A 32 -11.15 -4.79 0.56
CA ALA A 32 -12.31 -3.99 0.18
C ALA A 32 -12.59 -2.87 1.19
N LEU A 33 -12.53 -3.18 2.50
CA LEU A 33 -12.70 -2.19 3.57
C LEU A 33 -11.64 -1.07 3.51
N ILE A 34 -10.35 -1.43 3.37
CA ILE A 34 -9.26 -0.46 3.25
C ILE A 34 -9.43 0.40 1.99
N ASN A 35 -9.78 -0.23 0.87
CA ASN A 35 -9.94 0.43 -0.41
C ASN A 35 -11.09 1.45 -0.39
N ASP A 36 -12.22 1.08 0.20
CA ASP A 36 -13.39 1.96 0.34
C ASP A 36 -13.10 3.14 1.28
N ALA A 37 -12.45 2.90 2.42
CA ALA A 37 -12.06 3.97 3.34
C ALA A 37 -11.10 4.99 2.69
N ALA A 38 -10.08 4.50 1.97
CA ALA A 38 -9.14 5.36 1.26
C ALA A 38 -9.82 6.16 0.13
N PHE A 39 -10.74 5.52 -0.60
CA PHE A 39 -11.52 6.19 -1.64
C PHE A 39 -12.37 7.34 -1.08
N LYS A 40 -13.12 7.07 0.00
CA LYS A 40 -13.95 8.09 0.66
C LYS A 40 -13.12 9.26 1.16
N PHE A 41 -11.96 9.00 1.78
CA PHE A 41 -11.10 10.09 2.23
C PHE A 41 -10.53 10.90 1.05
N ALA A 42 -10.08 10.25 -0.01
CA ALA A 42 -9.62 10.93 -1.22
C ALA A 42 -10.73 11.81 -1.83
N GLN A 43 -11.97 11.33 -1.86
CA GLN A 43 -13.12 12.11 -2.30
C GLN A 43 -13.33 13.35 -1.42
N THR A 44 -13.35 13.20 -0.09
CA THR A 44 -13.49 14.34 0.84
C THR A 44 -12.37 15.37 0.66
N VAL A 45 -11.13 14.93 0.42
CA VAL A 45 -10.02 15.85 0.13
C VAL A 45 -10.30 16.65 -1.14
N LEU A 46 -10.77 16.02 -2.22
CA LEU A 46 -11.10 16.74 -3.46
C LEU A 46 -12.24 17.75 -3.27
N GLU A 47 -13.25 17.39 -2.48
CA GLU A 47 -14.43 18.22 -2.23
C GLU A 47 -14.16 19.40 -1.29
N CYS A 48 -13.25 19.23 -0.32
CA CYS A 48 -13.05 20.20 0.76
C CYS A 48 -11.76 21.03 0.65
N THR A 49 -10.95 20.84 -0.39
CA THR A 49 -9.68 21.58 -0.57
C THR A 49 -9.60 22.27 -1.93
N PRO A 50 -8.88 23.40 -2.07
CA PRO A 50 -8.68 24.04 -3.36
C PRO A 50 -7.81 23.16 -4.26
N ARG A 51 -8.00 23.30 -5.57
CA ARG A 51 -7.16 22.63 -6.56
C ARG A 51 -5.75 23.21 -6.54
N CYS A 52 -4.86 22.56 -5.80
CA CYS A 52 -3.46 22.97 -5.64
C CYS A 52 -2.51 21.76 -5.50
N ALA A 53 -1.23 22.07 -5.29
CA ALA A 53 -0.19 21.06 -5.07
C ALA A 53 -0.46 20.22 -3.82
N ASP A 54 -0.97 20.82 -2.74
CA ASP A 54 -1.23 20.12 -1.47
C ASP A 54 -2.37 19.10 -1.61
N GLN A 55 -3.46 19.47 -2.30
CA GLN A 55 -4.53 18.52 -2.64
C GLN A 55 -3.96 17.33 -3.43
N SER A 56 -3.15 17.60 -4.45
CA SER A 56 -2.51 16.55 -5.25
C SER A 56 -1.57 15.67 -4.42
N ALA A 57 -0.85 16.26 -3.47
CA ALA A 57 0.03 15.54 -2.55
C ALA A 57 -0.75 14.64 -1.59
N ALA A 58 -1.84 15.14 -1.00
CA ALA A 58 -2.72 14.36 -0.14
C ALA A 58 -3.29 13.14 -0.88
N ILE A 59 -3.76 13.32 -2.12
CA ILE A 59 -4.28 12.20 -2.92
C ILE A 59 -3.20 11.15 -3.22
N ARG A 60 -1.93 11.54 -3.44
CA ARG A 60 -0.82 10.57 -3.56
C ARG A 60 -0.58 9.81 -2.27
N GLN A 61 -0.52 10.51 -1.13
CA GLN A 61 -0.27 9.89 0.17
C GLN A 61 -1.38 8.90 0.56
N ILE A 62 -2.64 9.23 0.27
CA ILE A 62 -3.77 8.32 0.52
C ILE A 62 -3.61 7.03 -0.30
N ARG A 63 -3.25 7.14 -1.59
CA ARG A 63 -3.01 5.95 -2.42
C ARG A 63 -1.84 5.12 -1.91
N GLU A 64 -0.75 5.77 -1.50
CA GLU A 64 0.42 5.09 -0.95
C GLU A 64 0.07 4.36 0.35
N ALA A 65 -0.60 5.03 1.29
CA ALA A 65 -1.07 4.41 2.53
C ALA A 65 -1.97 3.19 2.27
N ARG A 66 -2.91 3.30 1.33
CA ARG A 66 -3.80 2.19 0.92
C ARG A 66 -3.03 1.00 0.35
N MET A 67 -2.07 1.25 -0.54
CA MET A 67 -1.25 0.17 -1.12
C MET A 67 -0.35 -0.48 -0.08
N THR A 68 0.28 0.30 0.79
CA THR A 68 1.12 -0.20 1.89
C THR A 68 0.31 -1.05 2.87
N ALA A 69 -0.90 -0.62 3.24
CA ALA A 69 -1.79 -1.40 4.11
C ALA A 69 -2.19 -2.74 3.48
N ASN A 70 -2.56 -2.76 2.19
CA ASN A 70 -2.88 -4.00 1.49
C ASN A 70 -1.65 -4.91 1.34
N SER A 71 -0.48 -4.33 1.07
CA SER A 71 0.78 -5.09 1.00
C SER A 71 1.15 -5.71 2.34
N ALA A 72 0.87 -5.03 3.46
CA ALA A 72 1.10 -5.58 4.79
C ALA A 72 0.26 -6.85 5.04
N ILE A 73 -0.98 -6.90 4.57
CA ILE A 73 -1.79 -8.13 4.64
C ILE A 73 -1.20 -9.18 3.68
N ALA A 74 -0.99 -8.82 2.42
CA ALA A 74 -0.54 -9.76 1.40
C ALA A 74 0.81 -10.42 1.72
N CYS A 75 1.75 -9.70 2.33
CA CYS A 75 3.11 -10.19 2.56
C CYS A 75 3.32 -10.82 3.94
N ASN A 76 2.35 -10.78 4.86
CA ASN A 76 2.55 -11.24 6.24
C ASN A 76 1.49 -12.24 6.73
N GLU A 77 0.55 -12.66 5.88
CA GLU A 77 -0.56 -13.54 6.24
C GLU A 77 -0.88 -14.59 5.18
#